data_AF-A0A101HN23-F1
#
_entry.id   AF-A0A101HN23-F1
#
_cell.length_a   1.000
_cell.length_b   1.000
_cell.length_c   1.000
_cell.angle_alpha   90.00
_cell.angle_beta   90.00
_cell.angle_gamma   90.00
#
_symmetry.space_group_name_H-M   'P 1'
#
loop_
_entity.id
_entity.type
_entity.pdbx_description
1 polymer ?
#
loop_
_entity_poly.entity_id
_entity_poly.type
_entity_poly.pdbx_seq_one_letter_code
_entity_poly.pdbx_strand_id
1 'polypeptide(L)' 'MTRTSETTLEQTALDWFQSLGWQTTFGPDISPDGPASERTDYDQVILVGRLQI' A
#
# COMPACT_ATOMS: atom_id res chain seq x y z
N MET A 1 29.34 8.22 2.20
CA MET A 1 28.00 8.57 2.70
C MET A 1 26.99 7.79 1.89
N THR A 2 26.16 6.98 2.53
CA THR A 2 25.10 6.24 1.83
C THR A 2 24.06 7.25 1.35
N ARG A 3 23.80 7.30 0.05
CA ARG A 3 22.82 8.23 -0.52
C ARG A 3 21.42 7.68 -0.23
N THR A 4 20.67 8.35 0.64
CA THR A 4 19.25 8.09 0.82
C THR A 4 18.48 8.60 -0.40
N SER A 5 17.61 7.78 -0.97
CA SER A 5 16.67 8.15 -2.05
C SER A 5 15.28 7.57 -1.77
N GLU A 6 14.26 8.07 -2.47
CA GLU A 6 12.90 7.54 -2.40
C GLU A 6 12.87 6.04 -2.72
N THR A 7 13.60 5.60 -3.76
CA THR A 7 13.73 4.19 -4.12
C THR A 7 14.35 3.35 -3.00
N THR A 8 15.41 3.84 -2.34
CA THR A 8 16.04 3.11 -1.23
C THR A 8 15.10 3.00 -0.04
N LEU A 9 14.35 4.07 0.25
CA LEU A 9 13.37 4.08 1.34
C LEU A 9 12.21 3.12 1.04
N GLU A 10 11.68 3.15 -0.19
CA GLU A 10 10.61 2.26 -0.66
C GLU A 10 11.02 0.79 -0.55
N GLN A 11 12.17 0.41 -1.12
CA GLN A 11 12.64 -0.97 -1.06
C GLN A 11 12.85 -1.45 0.38
N THR A 12 13.43 -0.60 1.24
CA THR A 12 13.65 -0.94 2.66
C THR A 12 12.32 -1.19 3.38
N ALA A 13 11.31 -0.35 3.14
CA ALA A 13 10.00 -0.52 3.74
C ALA A 13 9.31 -1.80 3.24
N LEU A 14 9.35 -2.09 1.93
CA LEU A 14 8.80 -3.31 1.35
C LEU A 14 9.43 -4.57 1.97
N ASP A 15 10.76 -4.59 2.13
CA ASP A 15 11.48 -5.72 2.74
C ASP A 15 11.02 -5.95 4.20
N TRP A 16 10.83 -4.88 4.98
CA TRP A 16 10.32 -4.98 6.35
C TRP A 16 8.90 -5.54 6.39
N PHE A 17 7.98 -5.03 5.57
CA PHE A 17 6.61 -5.53 5.53
C PHE A 17 6.53 -6.98 5.05
N GLN A 18 7.33 -7.36 4.05
CA GLN A 18 7.42 -8.74 3.59
C GLN A 18 7.90 -9.66 4.72
N SER A 19 8.86 -9.24 5.54
CA SER A 19 9.33 -10.02 6.70
C SER A 19 8.26 -10.26 7.76
N LEU A 20 7.25 -9.38 7.83
CA LEU A 20 6.09 -9.49 8.70
C LEU A 20 4.93 -10.31 8.07
N GLY A 21 5.13 -10.85 6.87
CA GLY A 21 4.14 -11.66 6.15
C GLY A 21 3.17 -10.87 5.27
N TRP A 22 3.43 -9.58 5.03
CA TRP A 22 2.60 -8.78 4.13
C TRP A 22 2.88 -9.11 2.67
N GLN A 23 1.86 -8.93 1.83
CA GLN A 23 1.97 -9.05 0.38
C GLN A 23 2.03 -7.67 -0.27
N THR A 24 2.77 -7.57 -1.38
CA THR A 24 2.84 -6.37 -2.20
C THR A 24 1.79 -6.39 -3.29
N THR A 25 1.11 -5.26 -3.51
CA THR A 25 0.14 -5.06 -4.58
C THR A 25 0.46 -3.79 -5.35
N PHE A 26 0.12 -3.75 -6.64
CA PHE A 26 0.31 -2.58 -7.47
C PHE A 26 -0.69 -1.48 -7.08
N GLY A 27 -0.18 -0.31 -6.68
CA GLY A 27 -1.00 0.79 -6.16
C GLY A 27 -2.17 1.21 -7.06
N PRO A 28 -1.99 1.33 -8.39
CA PRO A 28 -3.10 1.63 -9.31
C PRO A 28 -4.23 0.60 -9.30
N ASP A 29 -3.94 -0.68 -9.05
CA ASP A 29 -4.96 -1.72 -9.02
C ASP A 29 -5.94 -1.50 -7.86
N ILE A 30 -5.44 -0.99 -6.72
CA ILE A 30 -6.20 -0.73 -5.48
C ILE A 30 -6.50 0.76 -5.25
N SER A 31 -6.29 1.60 -6.27
CA SER A 31 -6.69 3.00 -6.24
C SER A 31 -8.22 3.13 -6.30
N PRO A 32 -8.82 4.28 -5.94
CA PRO A 32 -10.27 4.49 -6.05
C PRO A 32 -10.85 4.16 -7.43
N ASP A 33 -10.12 4.47 -8.50
CA ASP A 33 -10.49 4.19 -9.90
C ASP A 33 -9.97 2.84 -10.40
N GLY A 34 -9.35 2.05 -9.52
CA GLY A 34 -8.66 0.81 -9.84
C GLY A 34 -9.59 -0.39 -9.96
N PRO A 35 -9.18 -1.43 -10.70
CA PRO A 35 -9.95 -2.68 -10.87
C PRO A 35 -10.23 -3.45 -9.57
N ALA A 36 -9.41 -3.26 -8.53
CA ALA A 36 -9.53 -3.88 -7.21
C ALA A 36 -9.71 -2.82 -6.11
N SER A 37 -10.45 -1.75 -6.43
CA SER A 37 -10.73 -0.66 -5.51
C SER A 37 -11.55 -1.11 -4.29
N GLU A 38 -11.06 -0.76 -3.09
CA GLU A 38 -11.78 -0.98 -1.82
C GLU A 38 -12.28 0.34 -1.19
N ARG A 39 -11.98 1.47 -1.84
CA ARG A 39 -12.34 2.82 -1.40
C ARG A 39 -12.87 3.63 -2.57
N THR A 40 -13.83 4.51 -2.34
CA THR A 40 -14.42 5.31 -3.43
C THR A 40 -13.72 6.65 -3.65
N ASP A 41 -12.88 7.08 -2.70
CA ASP A 41 -12.18 8.36 -2.72
C ASP A 41 -10.82 8.25 -2.01
N TYR A 42 -9.86 9.09 -2.37
CA TYR A 42 -8.55 9.17 -1.73
C TYR A 42 -8.62 9.70 -0.29
N ASP A 43 -9.66 10.46 0.05
CA ASP A 43 -9.89 11.00 1.40
C ASP A 43 -10.34 9.92 2.42
N GLN A 44 -10.68 8.71 1.96
CA GLN A 44 -11.03 7.60 2.83
C GLN A 44 -9.79 6.98 3.49
N VAL A 45 -9.67 7.18 4.80
CA VAL A 45 -8.56 6.67 5.63
C VAL A 45 -8.78 5.27 6.19
N ILE A 46 -9.98 4.71 6.03
CA ILE A 46 -10.35 3.35 6.46
C ILE A 46 -11.01 2.58 5.32
N LEU A 47 -10.76 1.27 5.26
CA LEU A 47 -11.44 0.34 4.36
C LEU A 47 -12.65 -0.26 5.07
N VAL A 48 -13.79 0.45 5.02
CA VAL A 48 -14.99 0.10 5.79
C VAL A 48 -15.44 -1.34 5.53
N GLY A 49 -15.39 -1.81 4.29
CA GLY A 49 -15.80 -3.17 3.92
C GLY A 49 -15.00 -4.28 4.62
N ARG A 50 -13.76 -4.01 5.06
CA ARG A 50 -12.95 -4.97 5.83
C ARG A 50 -13.29 -5.04 7.32
N LEU A 51 -14.02 -4.04 7.84
CA LEU A 51 -14.36 -3.93 9.25
C LEU A 51 -15.79 -4.40 9.55
N GLN A 52 -16.59 -4.59 8.51
CA GLN A 52 -17.94 -5.10 8.62
C GLN A 52 -17.89 -6.63 8.75
N ILE A 53 -18.53 -7.14 9.81
CA ILE A 53 -18.66 -8.57 10.16
C ILE A 53 -20.07 -9.03 9.86
#